data_AF-A0A955K9P5-F1
#
_entry.id   AF-A0A955K9P5-F1
#
_cell.length_a   1.000
_cell.length_b   1.000
_cell.length_c   1.000
_cell.angle_alpha   90.00
_cell.angle_beta   90.00
_cell.angle_gamma   90.00
#
_symmetry.space_group_name_H-M   'P 1'
#
loop_
_entity.id
_entity.type
_entity.pdbx_description
1 polymer ?
#
loop_
_entity_poly.entity_id
_entity_poly.type
_entity_poly.pdbx_seq_one_letter_code
_entity_poly.pdbx_strand_id
1 'polypeptide(L)'
;MNNDYKKYLIVLLITAGIFIAVFGLVSFINGKKLANIDDLQRKITADLIATETQFDLLKTAPCESLNNTILSRELGELGEKLDFAQENQGADDPDVEQLKKYYSLLQVKDYLLTEELSSKCKVTVDSILYFYSSDCTECTKQGYILTEFKKQYPDIRIYSFDTDLDFSVIDTFVSLYDFDEIYPTLIAGGDVYQELKTLEDLESMFPELVEHQKIKDRAEDGVLYLLDQESYADVKSEAVVFKGTKGNTYTYSITISDEIETVSLVFDEEDETFSLQE
;
A
#
# COMPACT_ATOMS: atom_id res chain seq x y z
N MET A 1 -2.08 -38.38 -69.08
CA MET A 1 -1.96 -36.98 -68.61
C MET A 1 -3.11 -36.48 -67.72
N ASN A 2 -4.14 -37.27 -67.40
CA ASN A 2 -5.31 -36.79 -66.64
C ASN A 2 -5.33 -37.18 -65.15
N ASN A 3 -4.32 -37.90 -64.64
CA ASN A 3 -4.34 -38.40 -63.26
C ASN A 3 -3.38 -37.64 -62.33
N ASP A 4 -2.34 -37.00 -62.87
CA ASP A 4 -1.37 -36.26 -62.06
C ASP A 4 -1.93 -34.89 -61.64
N TYR A 5 -2.73 -34.22 -62.48
CA TYR A 5 -3.37 -32.94 -62.11
C TYR A 5 -4.32 -33.10 -60.91
N LYS A 6 -5.02 -34.24 -60.80
CA LYS A 6 -5.90 -34.54 -59.67
C LYS A 6 -5.11 -34.67 -58.36
N LYS A 7 -3.91 -35.25 -58.42
CA LYS A 7 -3.02 -35.35 -57.25
C LYS A 7 -2.52 -33.98 -56.80
N TYR A 8 -2.09 -33.13 -57.73
CA TYR A 8 -1.65 -31.76 -57.41
C TYR A 8 -2.79 -30.91 -56.83
N LEU A 9 -4.02 -31.07 -57.33
CA LEU A 9 -5.19 -30.33 -56.85
C LEU A 9 -5.60 -30.76 -55.43
N ILE A 10 -5.50 -32.06 -55.10
CA ILE A 10 -5.76 -32.57 -53.75
C ILE A 10 -4.72 -32.03 -52.76
N VAL A 11 -3.43 -32.03 -53.14
CA VAL A 11 -2.36 -31.50 -52.28
C VAL A 11 -2.55 -29.99 -52.02
N LEU A 12 -2.97 -29.24 -53.03
CA LEU A 12 -3.27 -27.81 -52.91
C LEU A 12 -4.43 -27.54 -51.94
N LEU A 13 -5.49 -28.35 -51.97
CA LEU A 13 -6.61 -28.22 -51.03
C LEU A 13 -6.22 -28.56 -49.59
N ILE A 14 -5.41 -29.61 -49.39
CA ILE A 14 -4.94 -29.99 -48.04
C ILE A 14 -4.04 -28.90 -47.46
N THR A 15 -3.09 -28.39 -48.24
CA THR A 15 -2.20 -27.31 -47.80
C THR A 15 -2.96 -26.00 -47.54
N ALA A 16 -3.93 -25.63 -48.37
CA ALA A 16 -4.81 -24.49 -48.12
C ALA A 16 -5.64 -24.68 -46.85
N GLY A 17 -6.19 -25.88 -46.62
CA GLY A 17 -6.94 -26.20 -45.41
C GLY A 17 -6.11 -26.06 -44.13
N ILE A 18 -4.86 -26.54 -44.14
CA ILE A 18 -3.93 -26.39 -43.01
C ILE A 18 -3.62 -24.91 -42.76
N PHE A 19 -3.34 -24.13 -43.81
CA PHE A 19 -3.07 -22.70 -43.67
C PHE A 19 -4.26 -21.93 -43.09
N ILE A 20 -5.47 -22.21 -43.56
CA ILE A 20 -6.69 -21.59 -43.04
C ILE A 20 -6.92 -21.96 -41.57
N ALA A 21 -6.69 -23.23 -41.20
CA ALA A 21 -6.86 -23.68 -39.82
C ALA A 21 -5.85 -23.03 -38.87
N VAL A 22 -4.56 -22.99 -39.24
CA VAL A 22 -3.51 -22.35 -38.44
C VAL A 22 -3.73 -20.85 -38.35
N PHE A 23 -4.03 -20.18 -39.47
CA PHE A 23 -4.29 -18.75 -39.49
C PHE A 23 -5.54 -18.39 -38.68
N GLY A 24 -6.60 -19.19 -38.77
CA GLY A 24 -7.83 -19.02 -37.98
C GLY A 24 -7.58 -19.15 -36.48
N LEU A 25 -6.79 -20.16 -36.06
CA LEU A 25 -6.41 -20.35 -34.67
C LEU A 25 -5.56 -19.18 -34.14
N VAL A 26 -4.54 -18.78 -34.88
CA VAL A 26 -3.64 -17.66 -34.51
C VAL A 26 -4.43 -16.35 -34.44
N SER A 27 -5.30 -16.07 -35.41
CA SER A 27 -6.14 -14.87 -35.42
C SER A 27 -7.14 -14.86 -34.25
N PHE A 28 -7.72 -16.01 -33.90
CA PHE A 28 -8.62 -16.13 -32.76
C PHE A 28 -7.89 -15.90 -31.42
N ILE A 29 -6.68 -16.44 -31.26
CA ILE A 29 -5.85 -16.24 -30.06
C ILE A 29 -5.37 -14.78 -29.98
N ASN A 30 -4.90 -14.21 -31.09
CA ASN A 30 -4.47 -12.81 -31.15
C ASN A 30 -5.62 -11.84 -30.90
N GLY A 31 -6.83 -12.13 -31.41
CA GLY A 31 -8.03 -11.34 -31.14
C GLY A 31 -8.40 -11.31 -29.67
N LYS A 32 -8.24 -12.42 -28.94
CA LYS A 32 -8.41 -12.45 -27.48
C LYS A 32 -7.32 -11.69 -26.73
N LYS A 33 -6.07 -11.77 -27.19
CA LYS A 33 -4.95 -11.01 -26.62
C LYS A 33 -5.13 -9.49 -26.79
N LEU A 34 -5.54 -9.04 -27.98
CA LEU A 34 -5.85 -7.62 -28.25
C LEU A 34 -7.06 -7.12 -27.46
N ALA A 35 -8.11 -7.94 -27.32
CA ALA A 35 -9.29 -7.56 -26.54
C ALA A 35 -8.98 -7.38 -25.05
N ASN A 36 -8.06 -8.17 -24.48
CA ASN A 36 -7.66 -8.05 -23.08
C ASN A 36 -6.83 -6.79 -22.79
N ILE A 37 -5.98 -6.34 -23.73
CA ILE A 37 -5.16 -5.13 -23.57
C ILE A 37 -6.03 -3.87 -23.67
N ASP A 38 -6.96 -3.82 -24.64
CA ASP A 38 -7.85 -2.67 -24.84
C ASP A 38 -8.90 -2.55 -23.70
N ASP A 39 -9.37 -3.68 -23.15
CA ASP A 39 -10.30 -3.70 -22.00
C ASP A 39 -9.61 -3.28 -20.69
N LEU A 40 -8.36 -3.72 -20.46
CA LEU A 40 -7.56 -3.29 -19.29
C LEU A 40 -7.27 -1.79 -19.35
N GLN A 41 -6.88 -1.26 -20.51
CA GLN A 41 -6.58 0.17 -20.69
C GLN A 41 -7.82 1.06 -20.56
N ARG A 42 -8.98 0.60 -21.06
CA ARG A 42 -10.27 1.32 -20.90
C ARG A 42 -10.76 1.32 -19.46
N LYS A 43 -10.60 0.19 -18.75
CA LYS A 43 -10.97 0.08 -17.33
C LYS A 43 -10.11 0.99 -16.46
N ILE A 44 -8.79 1.03 -16.71
CA ILE A 44 -7.86 1.95 -16.03
C ILE A 44 -8.29 3.42 -16.22
N THR A 45 -8.71 3.82 -17.41
CA THR A 45 -9.13 5.22 -17.66
C THR A 45 -10.42 5.58 -16.92
N ALA A 46 -11.42 4.70 -16.90
CA ALA A 46 -12.67 4.94 -16.19
C ALA A 46 -12.46 4.96 -14.67
N ASP A 47 -11.69 4.01 -14.14
CA ASP A 47 -11.33 3.96 -12.73
C ASP A 47 -10.50 5.20 -12.35
N LEU A 48 -9.57 5.66 -13.19
CA LEU A 48 -8.78 6.88 -12.95
C LEU A 48 -9.66 8.14 -12.77
N ILE A 49 -10.65 8.33 -13.64
CA ILE A 49 -11.57 9.48 -13.61
C ILE A 49 -12.48 9.37 -12.37
N ALA A 50 -12.93 8.16 -12.04
CA ALA A 50 -13.71 7.91 -10.83
C ALA A 50 -12.90 8.24 -9.57
N THR A 51 -11.63 7.81 -9.52
CA THR A 51 -10.71 8.14 -8.42
C THR A 51 -10.44 9.64 -8.34
N GLU A 52 -10.31 10.36 -9.47
CA GLU A 52 -10.19 11.83 -9.48
C GLU A 52 -11.43 12.50 -8.86
N THR A 53 -12.63 12.03 -9.21
CA THR A 53 -13.86 12.57 -8.59
C THR A 53 -13.91 12.28 -7.09
N GLN A 54 -13.54 11.08 -6.66
CA GLN A 54 -13.46 10.72 -5.24
C GLN A 54 -12.45 11.58 -4.50
N PHE A 55 -11.31 11.85 -5.12
CA PHE A 55 -10.26 12.70 -4.60
C PHE A 55 -10.75 14.12 -4.35
N ASP A 56 -11.40 14.73 -5.34
CA ASP A 56 -11.99 16.07 -5.23
C ASP A 56 -13.08 16.12 -4.15
N LEU A 57 -13.88 15.07 -4.01
CA LEU A 57 -14.86 14.96 -2.93
C LEU A 57 -14.18 14.89 -1.56
N LEU A 58 -13.12 14.09 -1.41
CA LEU A 58 -12.37 13.97 -0.15
C LEU A 58 -11.69 15.29 0.24
N LYS A 59 -11.16 16.05 -0.71
CA LYS A 59 -10.65 17.41 -0.46
C LYS A 59 -11.70 18.35 0.10
N THR A 60 -12.95 18.22 -0.34
CA THR A 60 -14.06 19.06 0.13
C THR A 60 -14.68 18.58 1.44
N ALA A 61 -14.40 17.35 1.87
CA ALA A 61 -15.00 16.75 3.06
C ALA A 61 -14.64 17.50 4.37
N PRO A 62 -15.52 17.47 5.38
CA PRO A 62 -15.21 17.93 6.74
C PRO A 62 -14.12 17.07 7.39
N CYS A 63 -13.23 17.70 8.15
CA CYS A 63 -12.11 17.01 8.82
C CYS A 63 -12.57 15.91 9.81
N GLU A 64 -13.77 16.04 10.39
CA GLU A 64 -14.36 15.04 11.31
C GLU A 64 -14.76 13.73 10.62
N SER A 65 -14.87 13.72 9.28
CA SER A 65 -15.32 12.56 8.49
C SER A 65 -14.19 11.81 7.80
N LEU A 66 -12.94 12.23 8.02
CA LEU A 66 -11.77 11.63 7.40
C LEU A 66 -11.39 10.33 8.12
N ASN A 67 -12.04 9.23 7.73
CA ASN A 67 -11.50 7.90 7.96
C ASN A 67 -10.61 7.52 6.77
N ASN A 68 -9.34 7.21 7.05
CA ASN A 68 -8.23 6.98 6.11
C ASN A 68 -8.39 5.78 5.14
N THR A 69 -9.60 5.28 4.90
CA THR A 69 -9.82 3.89 4.46
C THR A 69 -10.04 3.67 2.96
N ILE A 70 -10.46 4.67 2.18
CA ILE A 70 -10.88 4.42 0.79
C ILE A 70 -9.69 4.24 -0.17
N LEU A 71 -8.76 5.21 -0.24
CA LEU A 71 -7.59 5.12 -1.14
C LEU A 71 -6.57 4.08 -0.67
N SER A 72 -6.40 3.91 0.65
CA SER A 72 -5.47 2.90 1.21
C SER A 72 -5.85 1.47 0.81
N ARG A 73 -7.14 1.18 0.63
CA ARG A 73 -7.61 -0.15 0.20
C ARG A 73 -7.31 -0.40 -1.27
N GLU A 74 -7.57 0.56 -2.15
CA GLU A 74 -7.28 0.44 -3.59
C GLU A 74 -5.77 0.30 -3.84
N LEU A 75 -4.95 1.05 -3.10
CA LEU A 75 -3.50 0.91 -3.13
C LEU A 75 -3.05 -0.49 -2.69
N GLY A 76 -3.58 -1.01 -1.57
CA GLY A 76 -3.25 -2.36 -1.10
C GLY A 76 -3.62 -3.45 -2.09
N GLU A 77 -4.86 -3.44 -2.60
CA GLU A 77 -5.33 -4.43 -3.59
C GLU A 77 -4.52 -4.37 -4.90
N LEU A 78 -4.08 -3.19 -5.33
CA LEU A 78 -3.28 -3.04 -6.53
C LEU A 78 -1.82 -3.46 -6.29
N GLY A 79 -1.26 -3.14 -5.12
CA GLY A 79 0.07 -3.58 -4.70
C GLY A 79 0.18 -5.10 -4.71
N GLU A 80 -0.76 -5.81 -4.07
CA GLU A 80 -0.78 -7.28 -4.06
C GLU A 80 -0.86 -7.89 -5.47
N LYS A 81 -1.66 -7.29 -6.36
CA LYS A 81 -1.76 -7.73 -7.76
C LYS A 81 -0.48 -7.47 -8.53
N LEU A 82 0.18 -6.35 -8.26
CA LEU A 82 1.45 -6.00 -8.90
C LEU A 82 2.54 -6.98 -8.47
N ASP A 83 2.67 -7.26 -7.17
CA ASP A 83 3.63 -8.23 -6.63
C ASP A 83 3.43 -9.60 -7.26
N PHE A 84 2.17 -10.08 -7.28
CA PHE A 84 1.82 -11.35 -7.93
C PHE A 84 2.17 -11.35 -9.42
N ALA A 85 1.89 -10.27 -10.16
CA ALA A 85 2.19 -10.18 -11.57
C ALA A 85 3.71 -10.17 -11.84
N GLN A 86 4.49 -9.43 -11.04
CA GLN A 86 5.94 -9.39 -11.13
C GLN A 86 6.58 -10.76 -10.88
N GLU A 87 6.12 -11.50 -9.87
CA GLU A 87 6.62 -12.84 -9.57
C GLU A 87 6.33 -13.86 -10.69
N ASN A 88 5.17 -13.77 -11.33
CA ASN A 88 4.71 -14.78 -12.28
C ASN A 88 5.03 -14.46 -13.75
N GLN A 89 5.10 -13.18 -14.12
CA GLN A 89 5.25 -12.72 -15.52
C GLN A 89 6.60 -12.05 -15.76
N GLY A 90 7.27 -11.59 -14.71
CA GLY A 90 8.53 -10.86 -14.77
C GLY A 90 8.34 -9.34 -14.73
N ALA A 91 9.33 -8.64 -14.19
CA ALA A 91 9.27 -7.18 -13.99
C ALA A 91 9.23 -6.37 -15.30
N ASP A 92 9.72 -6.94 -16.41
CA ASP A 92 9.81 -6.31 -17.72
C ASP A 92 8.63 -6.65 -18.65
N ASP A 93 7.62 -7.37 -18.15
CA ASP A 93 6.42 -7.65 -18.94
C ASP A 93 5.65 -6.33 -19.19
N PRO A 94 5.21 -6.05 -20.43
CA PRO A 94 4.48 -4.81 -20.74
C PRO A 94 3.21 -4.59 -19.91
N ASP A 95 2.50 -5.66 -19.53
CA ASP A 95 1.30 -5.57 -18.70
C ASP A 95 1.70 -5.21 -17.24
N VAL A 96 2.82 -5.74 -16.75
CA VAL A 96 3.41 -5.38 -15.45
C VAL A 96 3.88 -3.94 -15.43
N GLU A 97 4.56 -3.47 -16.48
CA GLU A 97 4.97 -2.08 -16.62
C GLU A 97 3.77 -1.13 -16.57
N GLN A 98 2.69 -1.47 -17.28
CA GLN A 98 1.46 -0.69 -17.27
C GLN A 98 0.81 -0.64 -15.87
N LEU A 99 0.84 -1.76 -15.13
CA LEU A 99 0.38 -1.82 -13.74
C LEU A 99 1.26 -0.98 -12.82
N LYS A 100 2.59 -1.00 -12.97
CA LYS A 100 3.52 -0.15 -12.22
C LYS A 100 3.21 1.34 -12.43
N LYS A 101 2.92 1.77 -13.67
CA LYS A 101 2.53 3.16 -13.97
C LYS A 101 1.25 3.55 -13.26
N TYR A 102 0.26 2.66 -13.28
CA TYR A 102 -1.02 2.91 -12.60
C TYR A 102 -0.86 2.96 -11.07
N TYR A 103 -0.12 2.02 -10.50
CA TYR A 103 0.20 1.98 -9.07
C TYR A 103 0.95 3.23 -8.61
N SER A 104 1.99 3.63 -9.36
CA SER A 104 2.75 4.86 -9.12
C SER A 104 1.87 6.11 -9.15
N LEU A 105 0.95 6.20 -10.11
CA LEU A 105 0.01 7.31 -10.20
C LEU A 105 -0.94 7.39 -9.00
N LEU A 106 -1.45 6.24 -8.52
CA LEU A 106 -2.30 6.21 -7.33
C LEU A 106 -1.53 6.63 -6.07
N GLN A 107 -0.27 6.19 -5.92
CA GLN A 107 0.60 6.59 -4.82
C GLN A 107 0.85 8.10 -4.81
N VAL A 108 1.16 8.69 -5.97
CA VAL A 108 1.31 10.15 -6.12
C VAL A 108 0.03 10.88 -5.75
N LYS A 109 -1.14 10.40 -6.22
CA LYS A 109 -2.42 11.01 -5.84
C LYS A 109 -2.60 10.95 -4.33
N ASP A 110 -2.51 9.78 -3.72
CA ASP A 110 -2.71 9.61 -2.27
C ASP A 110 -1.76 10.47 -1.43
N TYR A 111 -0.49 10.60 -1.86
CA TYR A 111 0.46 11.53 -1.24
C TYR A 111 -0.03 12.99 -1.32
N LEU A 112 -0.43 13.47 -2.50
CA LEU A 112 -0.93 14.83 -2.67
C LEU A 112 -2.23 15.09 -1.89
N LEU A 113 -3.11 14.08 -1.73
CA LEU A 113 -4.28 14.21 -0.86
C LEU A 113 -3.86 14.40 0.58
N THR A 114 -2.93 13.55 1.01
CA THR A 114 -2.45 13.50 2.38
C THR A 114 -1.84 14.85 2.77
N GLU A 115 -1.01 15.43 1.90
CA GLU A 115 -0.45 16.77 2.09
C GLU A 115 -1.53 17.86 2.16
N GLU A 116 -2.52 17.82 1.26
CA GLU A 116 -3.61 18.81 1.26
C GLU A 116 -4.49 18.70 2.52
N LEU A 117 -4.82 17.47 2.95
CA LEU A 117 -5.58 17.21 4.16
C LEU A 117 -4.78 17.58 5.41
N SER A 118 -3.49 17.27 5.44
CA SER A 118 -2.57 17.66 6.51
C SER A 118 -2.57 19.18 6.70
N SER A 119 -2.43 19.93 5.60
CA SER A 119 -2.48 21.39 5.60
C SER A 119 -3.85 21.95 6.04
N LYS A 120 -4.94 21.41 5.50
CA LYS A 120 -6.31 21.89 5.76
C LYS A 120 -6.78 21.57 7.19
N CYS A 121 -6.54 20.35 7.64
CA CYS A 121 -7.05 19.84 8.92
C CYS A 121 -6.03 19.95 10.06
N LYS A 122 -4.80 20.41 9.77
CA LYS A 122 -3.70 20.53 10.75
C LYS A 122 -3.42 19.20 11.45
N VAL A 123 -3.50 18.12 10.69
CA VAL A 123 -3.17 16.78 11.14
C VAL A 123 -1.83 16.41 10.52
N THR A 124 -0.91 15.90 11.32
CA THR A 124 0.35 15.38 10.78
C THR A 124 0.11 13.97 10.28
N VAL A 125 0.58 13.67 9.07
CA VAL A 125 0.60 12.31 8.55
C VAL A 125 2.03 11.98 8.19
N ASP A 126 2.62 11.05 8.94
CA ASP A 126 3.98 10.60 8.70
C ASP A 126 4.03 9.86 7.36
N SER A 127 4.91 10.31 6.49
CA SER A 127 5.10 9.71 5.17
C SER A 127 6.57 9.64 4.76
N ILE A 128 6.88 8.60 3.98
CA ILE A 128 8.17 8.37 3.35
C ILE A 128 7.93 8.22 1.85
N LEU A 129 8.61 9.05 1.04
CA LEU A 129 8.76 8.82 -0.39
C LEU A 129 10.07 8.06 -0.61
N TYR A 130 9.98 6.87 -1.19
CA TYR A 130 11.10 6.00 -1.47
C TYR A 130 11.30 5.89 -2.98
N PHE A 131 12.43 6.39 -3.47
CA PHE A 131 12.84 6.31 -4.86
C PHE A 131 13.92 5.24 -5.03
N TYR A 132 13.74 4.39 -6.03
CA TYR A 132 14.64 3.29 -6.33
C TYR A 132 14.82 3.07 -7.83
N SER A 133 15.96 2.50 -8.19
CA SER A 133 16.33 2.09 -9.55
C SER A 133 16.73 0.61 -9.57
N SER A 134 16.66 -0.03 -10.72
CA SER A 134 17.12 -1.40 -10.97
C SER A 134 18.63 -1.56 -10.83
N ASP A 135 19.41 -0.51 -11.07
CA ASP A 135 20.89 -0.50 -10.94
C ASP A 135 21.37 -0.31 -9.49
N CYS A 136 20.48 -0.48 -8.51
CA CYS A 136 20.74 -0.22 -7.09
C CYS A 136 20.78 -1.50 -6.25
N THR A 137 21.96 -1.86 -5.73
CA THR A 137 22.14 -3.09 -4.93
C THR A 137 21.50 -3.02 -3.55
N GLU A 138 21.40 -1.83 -2.96
CA GLU A 138 20.87 -1.65 -1.60
C GLU A 138 19.35 -1.40 -1.59
N CYS A 139 18.74 -1.09 -2.74
CA CYS A 139 17.32 -0.76 -2.84
C CYS A 139 16.41 -1.93 -2.44
N THR A 140 16.77 -3.16 -2.81
CA THR A 140 16.02 -4.33 -2.36
C THR A 140 16.02 -4.46 -0.83
N LYS A 141 17.17 -4.20 -0.19
CA LYS A 141 17.27 -4.23 1.28
C LYS A 141 16.46 -3.10 1.91
N GLN A 142 16.55 -1.89 1.38
CA GLN A 142 15.74 -0.76 1.84
C GLN A 142 14.24 -1.06 1.74
N GLY A 143 13.79 -1.65 0.64
CA GLY A 143 12.40 -2.06 0.46
C GLY A 143 11.91 -3.04 1.52
N TYR A 144 12.74 -4.03 1.91
CA TYR A 144 12.40 -4.94 3.01
C TYR A 144 12.33 -4.24 4.36
N ILE A 145 13.27 -3.32 4.65
CA ILE A 145 13.27 -2.54 5.89
C ILE A 145 12.01 -1.67 5.97
N LEU A 146 11.64 -0.99 4.88
CA LEU A 146 10.42 -0.17 4.81
C LEU A 146 9.16 -1.02 4.97
N THR A 147 9.13 -2.21 4.38
CA THR A 147 8.02 -3.15 4.55
C THR A 147 7.86 -3.54 6.01
N GLU A 148 8.96 -3.85 6.68
CA GLU A 148 8.95 -4.21 8.10
C GLU A 148 8.55 -3.03 8.99
N PHE A 149 9.07 -1.84 8.69
CA PHE A 149 8.70 -0.60 9.38
C PHE A 149 7.20 -0.30 9.27
N LYS A 150 6.61 -0.46 8.08
CA LYS A 150 5.16 -0.30 7.86
C LYS A 150 4.32 -1.33 8.62
N LYS A 151 4.82 -2.55 8.82
CA LYS A 151 4.12 -3.57 9.62
C LYS A 151 4.11 -3.20 11.10
N GLN A 152 5.22 -2.70 11.62
CA GLN A 152 5.35 -2.29 13.03
C GLN A 152 4.60 -0.99 13.30
N TYR A 153 4.56 -0.08 12.32
CA TYR A 153 3.90 1.22 12.44
C TYR A 153 2.85 1.38 11.32
N PRO A 154 1.66 0.77 11.44
CA PRO A 154 0.65 0.76 10.37
C PRO A 154 0.13 2.14 9.96
N ASP A 155 0.29 3.16 10.79
CA ASP A 155 -0.19 4.52 10.51
C ASP A 155 0.71 5.29 9.53
N ILE A 156 1.98 4.89 9.36
CA ILE A 156 2.90 5.58 8.44
C ILE A 156 2.54 5.31 6.98
N ARG A 157 2.67 6.30 6.09
CA ARG A 157 2.52 6.08 4.65
C ARG A 157 3.88 5.91 3.97
N ILE A 158 4.03 4.84 3.19
CA ILE A 158 5.25 4.61 2.41
C ILE A 158 4.85 4.54 0.95
N TYR A 159 5.45 5.41 0.14
CA TYR A 159 5.24 5.46 -1.30
C TYR A 159 6.52 5.12 -2.01
N SER A 160 6.50 4.08 -2.84
CA SER A 160 7.66 3.54 -3.54
C SER A 160 7.58 3.84 -5.03
N PHE A 161 8.60 4.49 -5.58
CA PHE A 161 8.66 4.96 -6.96
C PHE A 161 9.86 4.36 -7.69
N ASP A 162 9.56 3.62 -8.76
CA ASP A 162 10.52 3.07 -9.71
C ASP A 162 10.98 4.19 -10.65
N THR A 163 12.24 4.64 -10.54
CA THR A 163 12.77 5.74 -11.36
C THR A 163 13.19 5.30 -12.76
N ASP A 164 13.28 4.00 -13.02
CA ASP A 164 13.56 3.47 -14.35
C ASP A 164 12.28 3.32 -15.19
N LEU A 165 11.11 3.55 -14.55
CA LEU A 165 9.82 3.51 -15.20
C LEU A 165 9.66 4.74 -16.12
N ASP A 166 9.47 4.51 -17.42
CA ASP A 166 9.17 5.57 -18.40
C ASP A 166 7.78 6.18 -18.13
N PHE A 167 7.72 7.09 -17.15
CA PHE A 167 6.51 7.72 -16.70
C PHE A 167 6.77 9.13 -16.16
N SER A 168 6.32 10.13 -16.94
CA SER A 168 6.56 11.56 -16.69
C SER A 168 6.15 12.08 -15.31
N VAL A 169 5.22 11.39 -14.64
CA VAL A 169 4.80 11.76 -13.28
C VAL A 169 5.93 11.51 -12.27
N ILE A 170 6.68 10.41 -12.43
CA ILE A 170 7.85 10.12 -11.59
C ILE A 170 8.96 11.13 -11.87
N ASP A 171 9.26 11.40 -13.14
CA ASP A 171 10.27 12.40 -13.54
C ASP A 171 9.97 13.77 -12.92
N THR A 172 8.69 14.16 -12.91
CA THR A 172 8.24 15.41 -12.29
C THR A 172 8.47 15.39 -10.79
N PHE A 173 8.15 14.28 -10.11
CA PHE A 173 8.38 14.13 -8.67
C PHE A 173 9.87 14.22 -8.31
N VAL A 174 10.74 13.52 -9.03
CA VAL A 174 12.20 13.59 -8.85
C VAL A 174 12.69 15.04 -9.03
N SER A 175 12.22 15.72 -10.09
CA SER A 175 12.59 17.10 -10.38
C SER A 175 12.12 18.12 -9.33
N LEU A 176 11.03 17.83 -8.61
CA LEU A 176 10.51 18.73 -7.56
C LEU A 176 11.36 18.72 -6.29
N TYR A 177 11.99 17.59 -5.98
CA TYR A 177 12.79 17.41 -4.77
C TYR A 177 14.29 17.65 -4.99
N ASP A 178 14.73 17.80 -6.25
CA ASP A 178 16.09 18.20 -6.63
C ASP A 178 17.20 17.38 -5.95
N PHE A 179 17.04 16.06 -5.92
CA PHE A 179 18.05 15.15 -5.39
C PHE A 179 18.93 14.57 -6.50
N ASP A 180 20.24 14.44 -6.23
CA ASP A 180 21.17 13.75 -7.13
C ASP A 180 20.66 12.31 -7.32
N GLU A 181 20.54 11.78 -8.55
CA GLU A 181 19.99 10.44 -8.88
C GLU A 181 20.81 9.27 -8.28
N ILE A 182 20.85 9.21 -6.95
CA ILE A 182 21.56 8.28 -6.10
C ILE A 182 20.49 7.48 -5.39
N TYR A 183 20.58 6.15 -5.48
CA TYR A 183 19.58 5.26 -4.94
C TYR A 183 20.20 4.30 -3.91
N PRO A 184 19.48 3.93 -2.82
CA PRO A 184 18.11 4.34 -2.49
C PRO A 184 18.04 5.80 -2.03
N THR A 185 16.98 6.52 -2.42
CA THR A 185 16.67 7.85 -1.88
C THR A 185 15.36 7.79 -1.10
N LEU A 186 15.39 8.28 0.14
CA LEU A 186 14.22 8.49 0.97
C LEU A 186 13.97 9.98 1.17
N ILE A 187 12.72 10.39 1.11
CA ILE A 187 12.28 11.73 1.48
C ILE A 187 11.27 11.61 2.60
N ALA A 188 11.58 12.23 3.74
CA ALA A 188 10.79 12.16 4.95
C ALA A 188 10.86 13.51 5.68
N GLY A 189 9.72 14.08 6.04
CA GLY A 189 9.67 15.39 6.72
C GLY A 189 10.25 16.55 5.90
N GLY A 190 10.39 16.39 4.58
CA GLY A 190 11.02 17.36 3.68
C GLY A 190 12.54 17.22 3.54
N ASP A 191 13.18 16.34 4.31
CA ASP A 191 14.60 16.05 4.21
C ASP A 191 14.85 14.88 3.25
N VAL A 192 15.99 14.92 2.57
CA VAL A 192 16.44 13.91 1.60
C VAL A 192 17.56 13.06 2.20
N TYR A 193 17.45 11.74 2.09
CA TYR A 193 18.39 10.76 2.60
C TYR A 193 18.81 9.81 1.48
N GLN A 194 20.10 9.69 1.19
CA GLN A 194 20.61 8.95 0.00
C GLN A 194 21.47 7.75 0.37
N GLU A 195 21.28 7.24 1.58
CA GLU A 195 21.92 6.02 2.07
C GLU A 195 20.89 5.03 2.60
N LEU A 196 21.30 3.76 2.69
CA LEU A 196 20.51 2.73 3.35
C LEU A 196 20.23 3.14 4.80
N LYS A 197 18.95 3.22 5.17
CA LYS A 197 18.47 3.46 6.53
C LYS A 197 18.05 2.15 7.18
N THR A 198 18.56 1.90 8.36
CA THR A 198 18.15 0.78 9.23
C THR A 198 16.79 1.06 9.86
N LEU A 199 16.19 0.05 10.49
CA LEU A 199 14.94 0.22 11.22
C LEU A 199 15.09 1.26 12.35
N GLU A 200 16.21 1.23 13.08
CA GLU A 200 16.51 2.18 14.17
C GLU A 200 16.68 3.62 13.63
N ASP A 201 17.31 3.78 12.46
CA ASP A 201 17.39 5.09 11.80
C ASP A 201 15.99 5.62 11.48
N LEU A 202 15.10 4.79 10.91
CA LEU A 202 13.73 5.18 10.59
C LEU A 202 12.92 5.52 11.85
N GLU A 203 13.04 4.75 12.92
CA GLU A 203 12.38 5.05 14.20
C GLU A 203 12.84 6.40 14.77
N SER A 204 14.14 6.70 14.65
CA SER A 204 14.69 7.98 15.09
C SER A 204 14.17 9.18 14.29
N MET A 205 13.77 8.95 13.03
CA MET A 205 13.17 9.97 12.17
C MET A 205 11.70 10.26 12.52
N PHE A 206 11.00 9.31 13.15
CA PHE A 206 9.57 9.40 13.48
C PHE A 206 9.28 9.10 14.96
N PRO A 207 9.82 9.89 15.91
CA PRO A 207 9.70 9.59 17.34
C PRO A 207 8.25 9.65 17.85
N GLU A 208 7.42 10.54 17.32
CA GLU A 208 6.00 10.66 17.71
C GLU A 208 5.18 9.43 17.27
N LEU A 209 5.46 8.91 16.08
CA LEU A 209 4.86 7.68 15.56
C LEU A 209 5.19 6.48 16.45
N VAL A 210 6.47 6.35 16.82
CA VAL A 210 6.96 5.27 17.69
C VAL A 210 6.27 5.33 19.06
N GLU A 211 6.18 6.52 19.66
CA GLU A 211 5.53 6.71 20.95
C GLU A 211 4.02 6.40 20.88
N HIS A 212 3.35 6.85 19.82
CA HIS A 212 1.94 6.56 19.63
C HIS A 212 1.66 5.06 19.47
N GLN A 213 2.52 4.35 18.73
CA GLN A 213 2.41 2.89 18.59
C GLN A 213 2.61 2.17 19.93
N LYS A 214 3.62 2.56 20.72
CA LYS A 214 3.83 2.02 22.07
C LYS A 214 2.61 2.20 22.97
N ILE A 215 1.95 3.37 22.90
CA ILE A 215 0.73 3.63 23.67
C ILE A 215 -0.40 2.69 23.23
N LYS A 216 -0.55 2.43 21.93
CA LYS A 216 -1.56 1.49 21.40
C LYS A 216 -1.29 0.07 21.86
N ASP A 217 -0.06 -0.42 21.71
CA ASP A 217 0.34 -1.78 22.09
C ASP A 217 0.10 -1.99 23.60
N ARG A 218 0.58 -1.06 24.43
CA ARG A 218 0.33 -1.08 25.88
C ARG A 218 -1.16 -0.99 26.20
N ALA A 219 -1.93 -0.21 25.44
CA ALA A 219 -3.37 -0.13 25.66
C ALA A 219 -4.05 -1.49 25.45
N GLU A 220 -3.64 -2.25 24.42
CA GLU A 220 -4.11 -3.62 24.15
C GLU A 220 -3.68 -4.60 25.26
N ASP A 221 -2.42 -4.53 25.69
CA ASP A 221 -1.92 -5.34 26.82
C ASP A 221 -2.69 -5.06 28.11
N GLY A 222 -3.04 -3.80 28.37
CA GLY A 222 -3.86 -3.44 29.52
C GLY A 222 -5.29 -3.99 29.44
N VAL A 223 -5.86 -4.14 28.23
CA VAL A 223 -7.13 -4.87 28.05
C VAL A 223 -6.95 -6.34 28.45
N LEU A 224 -5.89 -6.99 27.98
CA LEU A 224 -5.60 -8.38 28.33
C LEU A 224 -5.40 -8.56 29.85
N TYR A 225 -4.68 -7.64 30.49
CA TYR A 225 -4.49 -7.61 31.93
C TYR A 225 -5.82 -7.51 32.70
N LEU A 226 -6.72 -6.63 32.27
CA LEU A 226 -8.05 -6.49 32.90
C LEU A 226 -8.85 -7.78 32.80
N LEU A 227 -8.85 -8.41 31.63
CA LEU A 227 -9.58 -9.65 31.39
C LEU A 227 -9.03 -10.85 32.18
N ASP A 228 -7.77 -10.79 32.63
CA ASP A 228 -7.16 -11.80 33.51
C ASP A 228 -7.56 -11.62 34.99
N GLN A 229 -8.10 -10.45 35.37
CA GLN A 229 -8.57 -10.22 36.74
C GLN A 229 -9.88 -10.97 37.01
N GLU A 230 -10.00 -11.59 38.19
CA GLU A 230 -11.21 -12.33 38.59
C GLU A 230 -12.50 -11.49 38.47
N SER A 231 -12.39 -10.17 38.68
CA SER A 231 -13.54 -9.25 38.61
C SER A 231 -14.06 -9.02 37.19
N TYR A 232 -13.26 -9.31 36.16
CA TYR A 232 -13.61 -9.06 34.75
C TYR A 232 -13.42 -10.30 33.85
N ALA A 233 -13.18 -11.48 34.41
CA ALA A 233 -12.92 -12.71 33.65
C ALA A 233 -14.07 -13.12 32.69
N ASP A 234 -15.31 -12.73 32.99
CA ASP A 234 -16.49 -13.01 32.17
C ASP A 234 -16.82 -11.88 31.16
N VAL A 235 -16.04 -10.79 31.16
CA VAL A 235 -16.21 -9.65 30.27
C VAL A 235 -15.59 -9.97 28.89
N LYS A 236 -16.23 -9.54 27.82
CA LYS A 236 -15.67 -9.68 26.47
C LYS A 236 -14.71 -8.52 26.18
N SER A 237 -13.65 -8.77 25.40
CA SER A 237 -12.68 -7.74 25.05
C SER A 237 -13.31 -6.53 24.36
N GLU A 238 -14.35 -6.72 23.53
CA GLU A 238 -15.02 -5.60 22.85
C GLU A 238 -15.83 -4.70 23.80
N ALA A 239 -16.10 -5.16 25.03
CA ALA A 239 -16.75 -4.37 26.07
C ALA A 239 -15.76 -3.49 26.86
N VAL A 240 -14.46 -3.66 26.65
CA VAL A 240 -13.39 -2.85 27.23
C VAL A 240 -12.91 -1.84 26.19
N VAL A 241 -13.08 -0.55 26.48
CA VAL A 241 -12.73 0.52 25.56
C VAL A 241 -11.68 1.42 26.19
N PHE A 242 -10.50 1.49 25.58
CA PHE A 242 -9.47 2.45 25.95
C PHE A 242 -9.96 3.89 25.76
N LYS A 243 -9.76 4.74 26.76
CA LYS A 243 -10.20 6.15 26.75
C LYS A 243 -9.06 7.14 26.62
N GLY A 244 -7.83 6.72 26.91
CA GLY A 244 -6.66 7.57 26.81
C GLY A 244 -5.66 7.28 27.91
N THR A 245 -4.51 7.94 27.80
CA THR A 245 -3.42 7.85 28.76
C THR A 245 -3.04 9.23 29.29
N LYS A 246 -2.56 9.27 30.53
CA LYS A 246 -1.95 10.45 31.15
C LYS A 246 -0.72 10.02 31.93
N GLY A 247 0.46 10.27 31.36
CA GLY A 247 1.71 9.69 31.88
C GLY A 247 1.66 8.17 31.73
N ASN A 248 1.92 7.44 32.81
CA ASN A 248 1.88 5.97 32.81
C ASN A 248 0.51 5.40 33.19
N THR A 249 -0.52 6.25 33.32
CA THR A 249 -1.86 5.81 33.70
C THR A 249 -2.74 5.66 32.46
N TYR A 250 -3.23 4.44 32.23
CA TYR A 250 -4.11 4.05 31.14
C TYR A 250 -5.54 3.91 31.65
N THR A 251 -6.48 4.63 31.07
CA THR A 251 -7.89 4.63 31.50
C THR A 251 -8.75 3.86 30.50
N TYR A 252 -9.61 3.00 31.02
CA TYR A 252 -10.53 2.16 30.27
C TYR A 252 -11.96 2.35 30.77
N SER A 253 -12.93 2.19 29.87
CA SER A 253 -14.33 1.99 30.25
C SER A 253 -14.74 0.55 29.96
N ILE A 254 -15.30 -0.12 30.95
CA ILE A 254 -15.78 -1.49 30.85
C ILE A 254 -17.30 -1.50 30.92
N THR A 255 -17.96 -2.15 29.97
CA THR A 255 -19.43 -2.28 29.96
C THR A 255 -19.83 -3.63 30.54
N ILE A 256 -20.49 -3.62 31.72
CA ILE A 256 -20.94 -4.83 32.43
C ILE A 256 -22.44 -4.71 32.66
N SER A 257 -23.24 -5.60 32.08
CA SER A 257 -24.70 -5.64 32.28
C SER A 257 -25.40 -4.28 32.11
N ASP A 258 -25.03 -3.52 31.07
CA ASP A 258 -25.50 -2.17 30.74
C ASP A 258 -25.05 -1.04 31.68
N GLU A 259 -24.20 -1.32 32.67
CA GLU A 259 -23.48 -0.31 33.47
C GLU A 259 -22.06 -0.09 32.92
N ILE A 260 -21.58 1.16 32.99
CA ILE A 260 -20.23 1.53 32.55
C ILE A 260 -19.37 1.78 33.79
N GLU A 261 -18.36 0.96 33.96
CA GLU A 261 -17.32 1.13 34.98
C GLU A 261 -16.09 1.77 34.34
N THR A 262 -15.42 2.67 35.07
CA THR A 262 -14.14 3.26 34.64
C THR A 262 -13.03 2.71 35.50
N VAL A 263 -12.03 2.09 34.86
CA VAL A 263 -10.87 1.49 35.52
C VAL A 263 -9.62 2.16 34.99
N SER A 264 -8.66 2.40 35.88
CA SER A 264 -7.36 2.93 35.50
C SER A 264 -6.27 1.95 35.91
N LEU A 265 -5.33 1.73 34.99
CA LEU A 265 -4.15 0.92 35.20
C LEU A 265 -2.91 1.82 35.22
N VAL A 266 -1.94 1.49 36.05
CA VAL A 266 -0.61 2.10 36.03
C VAL A 266 0.36 1.11 35.38
N PHE A 267 1.06 1.58 34.34
CA PHE A 267 2.12 0.83 33.66
C PHE A 267 3.47 1.10 34.32
N ASP A 268 4.15 0.04 34.77
CA ASP A 268 5.53 0.07 35.24
C ASP A 268 6.48 -0.14 34.05
N GLU A 269 7.36 0.83 33.80
CA GLU A 269 8.32 0.76 32.69
C GLU A 269 9.53 -0.14 32.98
N GLU A 270 9.87 -0.39 34.25
CA GLU A 270 11.00 -1.24 34.60
C GLU A 270 10.63 -2.72 34.48
N ASP A 271 9.43 -3.07 34.94
CA ASP A 271 8.94 -4.46 34.94
C ASP A 271 8.08 -4.80 33.70
N GLU A 272 7.77 -3.81 32.86
CA GLU A 272 6.86 -3.94 31.69
C GLU A 272 5.50 -4.55 32.05
N THR A 273 4.94 -4.16 33.20
CA THR A 273 3.68 -4.74 33.71
C THR A 273 2.64 -3.70 34.10
N PHE A 274 1.39 -4.12 34.11
CA PHE A 274 0.27 -3.33 34.61
C PHE A 274 -0.08 -3.66 36.06
N SER A 275 -0.56 -2.63 36.77
CA SER A 275 -1.18 -2.75 38.08
C SER A 275 -2.47 -1.92 38.14
N LEU A 276 -3.45 -2.37 38.93
CA LEU A 276 -4.64 -1.57 39.21
C LEU A 276 -4.26 -0.31 39.98
N GLN A 277 -4.81 0.84 39.56
CA GLN A 277 -4.70 2.07 40.33
C GLN A 277 -5.66 2.00 41.53
N GLU A 278 -5.11 1.99 42.76
CA GLU A 278 -5.87 2.06 44.02
C GLU A 278 -6.66 3.39 44.18
#